data_AF-A0A9C9Z9G5-F1
#
_entry.id   AF-A0A9C9Z9G5-F1
#
_cell.length_a   1.000
_cell.length_b   1.000
_cell.length_c   1.000
_cell.angle_alpha   90.00
_cell.angle_beta   90.00
_cell.angle_gamma   90.00
#
_symmetry.space_group_name_H-M   'P 1'
#
loop_
_entity.id
_entity.type
_entity.pdbx_description
1 polymer ?
#
loop_
_entity_poly.entity_id
_entity_poly.type
_entity_poly.pdbx_seq_one_letter_code
_entity_poly.pdbx_strand_id
1 'polypeptide(L)'
;EREIDSRQVGERVMDALAELDQVAYIRFASVYRSFEDVSAFREVIDRLENEPPARLKKQQISLLPGDARPDDASPDDGGREKE
;
A
#
# COMPACT_ATOMS: atom_id res chain seq x y z
N GLU A 1 -11.21 3.34 37.57
CA GLU A 1 -10.83 3.52 36.15
C GLU A 1 -11.06 2.22 35.38
N ARG A 2 -11.17 2.25 34.04
CA ARG A 2 -11.20 1.03 33.21
C ARG A 2 -9.78 0.75 32.71
N GLU A 3 -9.20 -0.34 33.18
CA GLU A 3 -7.94 -0.87 32.66
C GLU A 3 -8.17 -1.52 31.29
N ILE A 4 -7.15 -1.49 30.44
CA ILE A 4 -7.16 -2.08 29.10
C ILE A 4 -5.96 -3.02 28.99
N ASP A 5 -6.16 -4.22 28.44
CA ASP A 5 -5.08 -5.18 28.22
C ASP A 5 -4.08 -4.62 27.20
N SER A 6 -2.80 -4.59 27.55
CA SER A 6 -1.73 -4.05 26.70
C SER A 6 -1.64 -4.73 25.33
N ARG A 7 -2.05 -6.00 25.22
CA ARG A 7 -2.09 -6.70 23.93
C ARG A 7 -3.09 -6.08 22.98
N GLN A 8 -4.25 -5.64 23.47
CA GLN A 8 -5.23 -4.94 22.64
C GLN A 8 -4.67 -3.64 22.07
N VAL A 9 -3.85 -2.93 22.84
CA VAL A 9 -3.17 -1.72 22.36
C VAL A 9 -2.13 -2.09 21.31
N GLY A 10 -1.32 -3.12 21.57
CA GLY A 10 -0.29 -3.59 20.63
C GLY A 10 -0.87 -4.06 19.29
N GLU A 11 -1.99 -4.78 19.30
CA GLU A 11 -2.71 -5.20 18.09
C GLU A 11 -3.18 -4.00 17.26
N ARG A 12 -3.82 -3.02 17.90
CA ARG A 12 -4.27 -1.80 17.21
C ARG A 12 -3.11 -1.00 16.61
N VAL A 13 -1.96 -0.96 17.30
CA VAL A 13 -0.76 -0.29 16.80
C VAL A 13 -0.19 -1.03 15.59
N MET A 14 -0.16 -2.37 15.61
CA MET A 14 0.28 -3.19 14.48
C MET A 14 -0.56 -2.91 13.23
N ASP A 15 -1.89 -2.92 13.38
CA ASP A 15 -2.82 -2.67 12.27
C ASP A 15 -2.62 -1.28 11.67
N ALA A 16 -2.52 -0.25 12.53
CA ALA A 16 -2.32 1.12 12.09
C ALA A 16 -0.96 1.33 11.39
N LEU A 17 0.11 0.72 11.91
CA LEU A 17 1.45 0.85 11.34
C LEU A 17 1.60 0.12 10.00
N ALA A 18 0.92 -1.02 9.82
CA ALA A 18 0.96 -1.76 8.56
C ALA A 18 0.50 -0.91 7.37
N GLU A 19 -0.50 -0.06 7.56
CA GLU A 19 -1.00 0.84 6.51
C GLU A 19 -0.22 2.16 6.41
N LEU A 20 0.30 2.65 7.54
CA LEU A 20 0.90 3.98 7.64
C LEU A 20 2.38 4.02 7.24
N ASP A 21 3.18 3.10 7.77
CA ASP A 21 4.64 3.11 7.65
C ASP A 21 5.23 1.71 7.90
N GLN A 22 5.72 1.09 6.83
CA GLN A 22 6.31 -0.24 6.86
C GLN A 22 7.57 -0.32 7.75
N VAL A 23 8.41 0.72 7.78
CA VAL A 23 9.65 0.74 8.59
C VAL A 23 9.31 0.83 10.08
N ALA A 24 8.30 1.63 10.44
CA ALA A 24 7.79 1.68 11.80
C ALA A 24 7.13 0.36 12.21
N TYR A 25 6.34 -0.26 11.33
CA TYR A 25 5.74 -1.58 11.56
C TYR A 25 6.81 -2.63 11.89
N ILE A 26 7.86 -2.74 11.08
CA ILE A 26 8.96 -3.70 11.31
C ILE A 26 9.64 -3.48 12.66
N ARG A 27 9.96 -2.22 13.00
CA ARG A 27 10.61 -1.87 14.28
C ARG A 27 9.73 -2.18 15.49
N PHE A 28 8.42 -1.99 15.36
CA PHE A 28 7.48 -2.31 16.42
C PHE A 28 7.31 -3.81 16.57
N ALA A 29 7.12 -4.52 15.45
CA ALA A 29 6.93 -5.96 15.42
C ALA A 29 8.12 -6.73 16.03
N SER A 30 9.36 -6.25 15.83
CA SER A 30 10.55 -6.91 16.39
C SER A 30 10.56 -6.98 17.91
N VAL A 31 10.05 -5.94 18.57
CA VAL A 31 9.92 -5.90 20.03
C VAL A 31 8.61 -6.54 20.49
N TYR A 32 7.49 -6.23 19.83
CA TYR A 32 6.16 -6.69 20.25
C TYR A 32 5.96 -8.20 20.11
N ARG A 33 6.52 -8.82 19.05
CA ARG A 33 6.43 -10.27 18.83
C ARG A 33 7.66 -11.02 19.33
N SER A 34 8.66 -10.33 19.89
CA SER A 34 9.94 -10.90 20.30
C SER A 34 10.49 -11.88 19.26
N PHE A 35 10.78 -11.39 18.05
CA PHE A 35 11.34 -12.29 17.02
C PHE A 35 12.65 -12.88 17.52
N GLU A 36 12.65 -14.18 17.82
CA GLU A 36 13.84 -14.88 18.32
C GLU A 36 14.83 -15.17 17.18
N ASP A 37 14.37 -15.16 15.92
CA ASP A 37 15.16 -15.59 14.77
C ASP A 37 15.08 -14.61 13.59
N VAL A 38 16.22 -14.43 12.90
CA VAL A 38 16.36 -13.61 11.68
C VAL A 38 15.45 -14.10 10.55
N SER A 39 15.10 -15.38 10.55
CA SER A 39 14.19 -16.00 9.58
C SER A 39 12.77 -15.44 9.70
N ALA A 40 12.29 -15.19 10.93
CA ALA A 40 10.99 -14.56 11.15
C ALA A 40 10.98 -13.10 10.66
N PHE A 41 12.11 -12.41 10.80
CA PHE A 41 12.28 -11.08 10.24
C PHE A 41 12.25 -11.09 8.71
N ARG A 42 12.94 -12.04 8.06
CA ARG A 42 12.91 -12.21 6.60
C ARG A 42 11.49 -12.44 6.08
N GLU A 43 10.72 -13.31 6.71
CA GLU A 43 9.34 -13.56 6.31
C GLU A 43 8.48 -12.28 6.35
N VAL A 44 8.71 -11.41 7.33
CA VAL A 44 8.03 -10.11 7.42
C VAL A 44 8.46 -9.19 6.27
N ILE A 45 9.74 -9.13 5.94
CA ILE A 45 10.24 -8.34 4.81
C ILE A 45 9.66 -8.85 3.50
N ASP A 46 9.71 -10.16 3.26
CA ASP A 46 9.21 -10.78 2.03
C ASP A 46 7.71 -10.48 1.84
N ARG A 47 6.91 -10.50 2.92
CA ARG A 47 5.49 -10.11 2.85
C ARG A 47 5.31 -8.64 2.48
N LEU A 48 6.15 -7.75 3.00
CA LEU A 48 6.07 -6.31 2.76
C LEU A 48 6.56 -5.90 1.37
N GLU A 49 7.53 -6.61 0.78
CA GLU A 49 7.98 -6.38 -0.60
C GLU A 49 6.89 -6.71 -1.63
N ASN A 50 6.04 -7.69 -1.32
CA ASN A 50 4.94 -8.11 -2.18
C ASN A 50 3.67 -7.26 -2.02
N GLU A 51 3.62 -6.35 -1.04
CA GLU A 51 2.48 -5.49 -0.77
C GLU A 51 2.87 -4.01 -1.00
N PRO A 52 2.41 -3.37 -2.09
CA PRO A 52 2.79 -1.99 -2.38
C PRO A 52 2.30 -1.09 -1.25
N PRO A 53 3.17 -0.29 -0.61
CA PRO A 53 2.81 0.49 0.55
C PRO A 53 1.65 1.44 0.21
N ALA A 54 0.61 1.43 1.06
CA ALA A 54 -0.60 2.23 0.85
C ALA A 54 -0.30 3.73 0.67
N ARG A 55 0.83 4.21 1.22
CA ARG A 55 1.32 5.58 1.05
C ARG A 55 1.80 5.90 -0.38
N LEU A 56 2.40 4.94 -1.08
CA LEU A 56 2.86 5.13 -2.47
C LEU A 56 1.67 5.21 -3.44
N LYS A 57 0.59 4.46 -3.20
CA LYS A 57 -0.65 4.54 -4.01
C LYS A 57 -1.34 5.91 -3.92
N LYS A 58 -1.21 6.63 -2.80
CA LYS A 58 -1.85 7.94 -2.60
C LYS A 58 -0.99 9.11 -3.09
N GLN A 59 0.33 8.94 -3.15
CA GLN A 59 1.26 9.98 -3.64
C GLN A 59 1.58 9.87 -5.13
N GLN A 60 1.35 8.72 -5.77
CA GLN A 60 1.19 8.66 -7.23
C GLN A 60 -0.24 9.10 -7.62
N ILE A 61 -0.59 10.35 -7.27
CA ILE A 61 -1.46 11.10 -8.17
C ILE A 61 -0.65 11.27 -9.45
N SER A 62 -1.20 10.79 -10.56
CA SER A 62 -0.60 10.87 -11.89
C SER A 62 -0.01 12.25 -12.15
N LEU A 63 1.32 12.37 -12.14
CA LEU A 63 2.05 13.56 -12.57
C LEU A 63 2.32 13.55 -14.08
N LEU A 64 1.70 12.62 -14.82
CA LEU A 64 1.78 12.56 -16.27
C LEU A 64 0.40 12.89 -16.88
N PRO A 65 0.14 14.15 -17.26
CA PRO A 65 -0.81 14.43 -18.31
C PRO A 65 -0.14 14.01 -19.63
N GLY A 66 -0.38 12.79 -20.11
CA GLY A 66 0.33 12.33 -21.31
C GLY A 66 0.03 10.94 -21.87
N ASP A 67 -0.61 10.03 -21.13
CA ASP A 67 -1.02 8.72 -21.70
C ASP A 67 -2.37 8.80 -22.42
N ALA A 68 -2.57 9.82 -23.25
CA ALA A 68 -3.46 9.65 -24.41
C ALA A 68 -2.65 8.85 -25.43
N ARG A 69 -2.84 7.53 -25.45
CA ARG A 69 -2.18 6.68 -26.45
C ARG A 69 -2.71 7.11 -27.82
N PRO A 70 -1.87 7.41 -28.81
CA PRO A 70 -2.31 7.87 -30.13
C PRO A 70 -3.19 6.86 -30.90
N ASP A 71 -3.36 5.65 -30.36
CA ASP A 71 -4.15 4.56 -30.93
C ASP A 71 -5.65 4.63 -30.54
N ASP A 72 -6.07 5.58 -29.70
CA ASP A 72 -7.47 5.81 -29.30
C ASP A 72 -8.26 6.67 -30.30
N ALA A 73 -7.61 7.16 -31.35
CA ALA A 73 -8.27 7.74 -32.52
C ALA A 73 -8.95 6.62 -33.33
N SER A 74 -10.16 6.21 -32.92
CA SER A 74 -11.10 5.50 -33.79
C SER A 74 -11.38 6.35 -35.03
N PRO A 75 -11.05 5.91 -36.25
CA PRO A 75 -11.41 6.61 -37.47
C PRO A 75 -12.59 5.87 -38.12
N ASP A 76 -13.77 5.89 -37.51
CA ASP A 76 -15.01 5.54 -38.21
C ASP A 76 -16.25 5.95 -37.41
N ASP A 77 -16.70 7.20 -37.56
CA ASP A 77 -18.12 7.52 -37.72
C ASP A 77 -18.26 8.98 -38.15
N GLY A 78 -18.52 9.19 -39.43
CA GLY A 78 -18.63 10.50 -40.07
C GLY A 78 -19.62 10.42 -41.21
N GLY A 79 -20.89 10.26 -40.85
CA GLY A 79 -22.01 10.00 -41.74
C GLY A 79 -22.21 11.03 -42.84
N ARG A 80 -22.81 10.51 -43.93
CA ARG A 80 -23.61 11.18 -44.96
C ARG A 80 -23.87 12.67 -44.73
N GLU A 81 -23.37 13.50 -45.61
CA GLU A 81 -24.03 14.76 -45.97
C GLU A 81 -24.78 14.53 -47.29
N LYS A 82 -26.11 14.60 -47.19
CA LYS A 82 -27.03 14.84 -48.30
C LYS A 82 -27.23 16.36 -48.35
N GLU A 83 -26.79 17.03 -49.40
CA GLU A 83 -27.54 18.02 -50.19
C GLU A 83 -26.74 18.47 -51.41
#